data_AF-A0A519UMV6-F1
#
_entry.id   AF-A0A519UMV6-F1
#
_cell.length_a   1.000
_cell.length_b   1.000
_cell.length_c   1.000
_cell.angle_alpha   90.00
_cell.angle_beta   90.00
_cell.angle_gamma   90.00
#
_symmetry.space_group_name_H-M   'P 1'
#
loop_
_entity.id
_entity.type
_entity.pdbx_description
1 polymer ?
#
loop_
_entity_poly.entity_id
_entity_poly.type
_entity_poly.pdbx_seq_one_letter_code
_entity_poly.pdbx_strand_id
1 'polypeptide(L)'
;MTRSTLLQLLAHPAALSGADVRELEQLAQAFPYCQTAHLLLAKAAHDQGSMLAGQRLRRAATYATNRALLRQLIEQPAPAEALVAEAVPAMLVNASATLPNADLAAPAPAEPQPALAAPDAALFEVEHTQLPEPANEEL
;
A
#
# COMPACT_ATOMS: atom_id res chain seq x y z
N MET A 1 23.62 -5.33 -1.88
CA MET A 1 23.51 -4.33 -0.80
C MET A 1 24.76 -4.29 0.09
N THR A 2 25.46 -3.15 0.13
CA THR A 2 26.61 -2.91 1.03
C THR A 2 26.19 -2.07 2.24
N ARG A 3 27.01 -2.04 3.30
CA ARG A 3 26.73 -1.23 4.50
C ARG A 3 26.56 0.26 4.18
N SER A 4 27.46 0.84 3.39
CA SER A 4 27.45 2.27 3.08
C SER A 4 26.19 2.66 2.31
N THR A 5 25.79 1.82 1.34
CA THR A 5 24.55 2.02 0.57
C THR A 5 23.33 2.03 1.51
N LEU A 6 23.24 1.07 2.43
CA LEU A 6 22.12 1.00 3.37
C LEU A 6 22.03 2.25 4.26
N LEU A 7 23.17 2.77 4.71
CA LEU A 7 23.21 4.01 5.50
C LEU A 7 22.75 5.23 4.70
N GLN A 8 23.08 5.30 3.40
CA GLN A 8 22.60 6.37 2.53
C GLN A 8 21.08 6.32 2.35
N LEU A 9 20.51 5.13 2.14
CA LEU A 9 19.05 4.97 2.03
C LEU A 9 18.33 5.34 3.33
N LEU A 10 18.96 5.11 4.49
CA LEU A 10 18.39 5.51 5.78
C LEU A 10 18.39 7.02 6.00
N ALA A 11 19.36 7.74 5.43
CA ALA A 11 19.39 9.19 5.50
C ALA A 11 18.28 9.82 4.63
N HIS A 12 17.90 9.15 3.54
CA HIS A 12 16.90 9.63 2.58
C HIS A 12 15.87 8.55 2.23
N PRO A 13 15.00 8.15 3.19
CA PRO A 13 14.09 7.02 3.00
C PRO A 13 12.95 7.30 2.01
N ALA A 14 12.73 8.56 1.62
CA ALA A 14 11.72 8.96 0.66
C ALA A 14 12.21 8.96 -0.81
N ALA A 15 13.52 8.83 -1.03
CA ALA A 15 14.14 8.88 -2.36
C ALA A 15 14.69 7.51 -2.78
N LEU A 16 13.85 6.46 -2.66
CA LEU A 16 14.25 5.09 -2.98
C LEU A 16 13.97 4.78 -4.45
N SER A 17 15.00 4.41 -5.21
CA SER A 17 14.87 4.01 -6.61
C SER A 17 14.34 2.57 -6.74
N GLY A 18 13.87 2.19 -7.93
CA GLY A 18 13.47 0.81 -8.21
C GLY A 18 14.59 -0.22 -8.03
N ALA A 19 15.85 0.17 -8.24
CA ALA A 19 17.01 -0.68 -8.00
C ALA A 19 17.23 -0.90 -6.49
N ASP A 20 17.12 0.15 -5.69
CA ASP A 20 17.23 0.08 -4.23
C ASP A 20 16.16 -0.84 -3.64
N VAL A 21 14.93 -0.74 -4.13
CA VAL A 21 13.82 -1.61 -3.71
C VAL A 21 14.16 -3.08 -3.98
N ARG A 22 14.67 -3.42 -5.17
CA ARG A 22 15.05 -4.81 -5.51
C ARG A 22 16.18 -5.32 -4.62
N GLU A 23 17.21 -4.50 -4.36
CA GLU A 23 18.29 -4.89 -3.45
C GLU A 23 17.79 -5.08 -2.01
N LEU A 24 16.90 -4.22 -1.53
CA LEU A 24 16.27 -4.35 -0.22
C LEU A 24 15.40 -5.61 -0.13
N GLU A 25 14.71 -6.00 -1.20
CA GLU A 25 13.95 -7.26 -1.24
C GLU A 25 14.86 -8.49 -1.14
N GLN A 26 15.98 -8.50 -1.86
CA GLN A 26 16.98 -9.56 -1.75
C GLN A 26 17.57 -9.61 -0.34
N LEU A 27 17.88 -8.45 0.24
CA LEU A 27 18.38 -8.35 1.60
C LEU A 27 17.37 -8.90 2.62
N ALA A 28 16.09 -8.54 2.49
CA ALA A 28 15.03 -9.01 3.37
C ALA A 28 14.76 -10.52 3.24
N GLN A 29 15.00 -11.10 2.05
CA GLN A 29 14.92 -12.55 1.84
C GLN A 29 16.11 -13.29 2.48
N ALA A 30 17.33 -12.75 2.32
CA ALA A 30 18.53 -13.34 2.90
C ALA A 30 18.60 -13.19 4.43
N PHE A 31 18.04 -12.09 4.97
CA PHE A 31 18.05 -11.76 6.39
C PHE A 31 16.62 -11.42 6.86
N PRO A 32 15.79 -12.43 7.20
CA PRO A 32 14.37 -12.22 7.53
C PRO A 32 14.13 -11.23 8.67
N TYR A 33 15.04 -11.19 9.65
CA TYR A 33 14.95 -10.30 10.82
C TYR A 33 15.56 -8.90 10.60
N CYS A 34 15.99 -8.57 9.37
CA CYS A 34 16.47 -7.23 9.05
C CYS A 34 15.27 -6.24 9.06
N GLN A 35 14.96 -5.72 10.25
CA GLN A 35 13.82 -4.83 10.49
C GLN A 35 13.86 -3.63 9.54
N THR A 36 15.02 -2.99 9.45
CA THR A 36 15.26 -1.81 8.61
C THR A 36 14.90 -2.04 7.14
N ALA A 37 15.19 -3.22 6.59
CA ALA A 37 14.84 -3.54 5.21
C ALA A 37 13.32 -3.56 5.01
N HIS A 38 12.58 -4.18 5.93
CA HIS A 38 11.11 -4.19 5.85
C HIS A 38 10.50 -2.80 6.02
N LEU A 39 11.08 -1.96 6.90
CA LEU A 39 10.65 -0.58 7.09
C LEU A 39 10.84 0.25 5.80
N LEU A 40 12.01 0.19 5.18
CA LEU A 40 12.30 0.91 3.93
C LEU A 40 11.45 0.40 2.77
N LEU A 41 11.23 -0.92 2.66
CA LEU A 41 10.35 -1.50 1.64
C LEU A 41 8.89 -1.04 1.80
N ALA A 42 8.41 -0.90 3.04
CA ALA A 42 7.08 -0.39 3.30
C ALA A 42 6.97 1.11 2.94
N LYS A 43 7.98 1.90 3.29
CA LYS A 43 8.06 3.33 2.92
C LYS A 43 8.06 3.53 1.40
N ALA A 44 8.95 2.84 0.68
CA ALA A 44 8.98 2.89 -0.79
C ALA A 44 7.62 2.52 -1.41
N ALA A 45 7.01 1.43 -0.93
CA ALA A 45 5.74 0.96 -1.47
C ALA A 45 4.59 1.94 -1.23
N HIS A 46 4.57 2.57 -0.05
CA HIS A 46 3.58 3.58 0.31
C HIS A 46 3.75 4.85 -0.55
N ASP A 47 4.99 5.35 -0.68
CA ASP A 47 5.28 6.57 -1.43
C ASP A 47 4.99 6.43 -2.92
N GLN A 48 5.24 5.25 -3.47
CA GLN A 48 4.98 4.94 -4.89
C GLN A 48 3.50 4.54 -5.15
N GLY A 49 2.64 4.52 -4.12
CA GLY A 49 1.25 4.10 -4.28
C GLY A 49 1.09 2.64 -4.74
N SER A 50 2.01 1.76 -4.38
CA SER A 50 2.01 0.36 -4.82
C SER A 50 0.80 -0.40 -4.29
N MET A 51 0.22 -1.28 -5.11
CA MET A 51 -0.83 -2.23 -4.70
C MET A 51 -0.39 -3.12 -3.53
N LEU A 52 0.92 -3.35 -3.36
CA LEU A 52 1.48 -4.16 -2.28
C LEU A 52 1.76 -3.35 -1.00
N ALA A 53 1.50 -2.04 -0.98
CA ALA A 53 1.80 -1.17 0.16
C ALA A 53 1.18 -1.70 1.46
N GLY A 54 -0.10 -2.07 1.45
CA GLY A 54 -0.77 -2.63 2.63
C GLY A 54 -0.16 -3.95 3.13
N GLN A 55 0.25 -4.84 2.21
CA GLN A 55 0.93 -6.08 2.59
C GLN A 55 2.31 -5.80 3.20
N ARG A 56 3.10 -4.92 2.58
CA ARG A 56 4.44 -4.55 3.05
C ARG A 56 4.39 -3.80 4.38
N LEU A 57 3.40 -2.93 4.59
CA LEU A 57 3.15 -2.25 5.87
C LEU A 57 2.85 -3.25 6.99
N ARG A 58 1.95 -4.21 6.74
CA ARG A 58 1.66 -5.27 7.72
C ARG A 58 2.90 -6.09 8.05
N ARG A 59 3.69 -6.46 7.03
CA ARG A 59 4.94 -7.18 7.25
C ARG A 59 5.94 -6.36 8.07
N ALA A 60 6.14 -5.08 7.73
CA ALA A 60 6.99 -4.19 8.50
C ALA A 60 6.50 -4.05 9.95
N ALA A 61 5.20 -3.97 10.19
CA ALA A 61 4.63 -3.87 11.54
C ALA A 61 4.82 -5.13 12.40
N THR A 62 5.00 -6.31 11.78
CA THR A 62 5.39 -7.55 12.48
C THR A 62 6.83 -7.48 12.97
N TYR A 63 7.74 -6.91 12.16
CA TYR A 63 9.17 -6.82 12.50
C TYR A 63 9.54 -5.55 13.27
N ALA A 64 8.70 -4.52 13.26
CA ALA A 64 8.99 -3.24 13.90
C ALA A 64 8.98 -3.36 15.42
N THR A 65 10.09 -2.94 16.05
CA THR A 65 10.20 -2.82 17.51
C THR A 65 9.32 -1.70 18.05
N ASN A 66 9.09 -0.63 17.28
CA ASN A 66 8.20 0.47 17.64
C ASN A 66 7.30 0.87 16.47
N ARG A 67 6.00 0.60 16.60
CA ARG A 67 4.99 0.89 15.56
C ARG A 67 4.66 2.38 15.44
N ALA A 68 4.87 3.17 16.49
CA ALA A 68 4.73 4.62 16.41
C ALA A 68 5.79 5.22 15.48
N LEU A 69 7.05 4.75 15.56
CA LEU A 69 8.11 5.17 14.64
C LEU A 69 7.82 4.73 13.21
N LEU A 70 7.32 3.51 12.99
CA LEU A 70 6.87 3.08 11.67
C LEU A 70 5.77 4.00 11.12
N ARG A 71 4.77 4.32 11.94
CA ARG A 71 3.70 5.24 11.53
C ARG A 71 4.25 6.62 11.14
N GLN A 72 5.12 7.19 11.97
CA GLN A 72 5.79 8.46 11.69
C GLN A 72 6.60 8.42 10.38
N LEU A 73 7.29 7.30 10.11
CA LEU A 73 8.03 7.13 8.85
C LEU A 73 7.09 7.12 7.63
N ILE A 74 5.93 6.47 7.73
CA ILE A 74 4.99 6.32 6.61
C ILE A 74 4.20 7.62 6.35
N GLU A 75 3.83 8.33 7.41
CA GLU A 75 3.11 9.61 7.32
C GLU A 75 4.03 10.77 6.91
N GLN A 76 5.36 10.60 6.93
CA GLN A 76 6.29 11.59 6.37
C GLN A 76 6.13 11.65 4.84
N PRO A 77 5.68 12.79 4.28
CA PRO A 77 5.50 12.91 2.85
C PRO A 77 6.85 12.79 2.14
N ALA A 78 6.86 12.08 1.01
CA ALA A 78 8.02 12.15 0.12
C ALA A 78 8.11 13.57 -0.47
N PRO A 79 9.32 14.14 -0.60
CA PRO A 79 9.48 15.41 -1.29
C PRO A 79 8.95 15.26 -2.72
N ALA A 80 8.00 16.13 -3.08
CA ALA A 80 7.11 15.97 -4.23
C ALA A 80 7.77 16.16 -5.62
N GLU A 81 9.08 15.99 -5.76
CA GLU A 81 9.83 16.41 -6.96
C GLU A 81 10.10 15.31 -8.01
N ALA A 82 9.51 14.11 -7.92
CA ALA A 82 9.83 13.00 -8.84
C ALA A 82 8.68 12.50 -9.73
N LEU A 83 7.63 13.29 -9.96
CA LEU A 83 6.61 13.03 -10.98
C LEU A 83 6.82 13.94 -12.18
N VAL A 84 7.93 13.76 -12.91
CA VAL A 84 8.09 14.32 -14.26
C VAL A 84 8.82 13.34 -15.19
N ALA A 85 8.15 13.12 -16.32
CA ALA A 85 8.68 12.71 -17.62
C ALA A 85 8.95 11.22 -17.89
N GLU A 86 7.91 10.53 -18.37
CA GLU A 86 8.03 9.82 -19.65
C GLU A 86 6.75 10.02 -20.48
N ALA A 87 6.63 11.22 -21.05
CA ALA A 87 5.73 11.46 -22.18
C ALA A 87 6.47 11.00 -23.44
N VAL A 88 6.03 9.89 -24.04
CA VAL A 88 6.45 9.48 -25.37
C VAL A 88 5.48 10.06 -26.43
N PRO A 89 5.99 10.62 -27.53
CA PRO A 89 5.25 11.48 -28.44
C PRO A 89 4.36 10.70 -29.43
N ALA A 90 3.34 11.41 -29.91
CA ALA A 90 2.40 10.98 -30.93
C ALA A 90 3.03 10.80 -32.33
N MET A 91 2.78 9.64 -32.97
CA MET A 91 2.72 9.41 -34.43
C MET A 91 2.38 7.91 -34.65
N LEU A 92 1.51 7.39 -35.53
CA LEU A 92 0.61 7.88 -36.58
C LEU A 92 -0.28 6.67 -37.03
N VAL A 93 -1.55 6.96 -37.35
CA VAL A 93 -2.50 6.28 -38.27
C VAL A 93 -2.70 4.75 -38.22
N ASN A 94 -3.95 4.34 -37.97
CA ASN A 94 -4.67 3.66 -39.05
C ASN A 94 -6.14 4.07 -39.07
N ALA A 95 -6.53 4.72 -40.16
CA ALA A 95 -7.90 5.04 -40.50
C ALA A 95 -8.53 3.79 -41.11
N SER A 96 -9.67 3.36 -40.57
CA SER A 96 -10.85 2.86 -41.30
C SER A 96 -11.63 1.89 -40.42
N ALA A 97 -12.77 2.36 -39.92
CA ALA A 97 -13.97 1.53 -39.80
C ALA A 97 -15.19 2.46 -39.76
N THR A 98 -15.66 2.75 -40.97
CA THR A 98 -17.02 3.05 -41.37
C THR A 98 -18.11 2.93 -40.29
N LEU A 99 -18.80 4.03 -40.01
CA LEU A 99 -20.20 4.00 -39.56
C LEU A 99 -21.09 4.33 -40.74
N PRO A 100 -22.24 3.68 -40.86
CA PRO A 100 -23.46 4.46 -41.05
C PRO A 100 -24.47 4.18 -39.95
N ASN A 101 -24.90 5.27 -39.32
CA ASN A 101 -26.08 5.36 -38.48
C ASN A 101 -27.34 4.86 -39.18
N ALA A 102 -28.16 4.11 -38.45
CA ALA A 102 -29.60 4.24 -38.32
C ALA A 102 -29.97 3.28 -37.16
N ASP A 103 -30.75 3.61 -36.15
CA ASP A 103 -32.03 4.29 -36.23
C ASP A 103 -32.45 4.74 -34.82
N LEU A 104 -33.20 5.84 -34.80
CA LEU A 104 -34.10 6.38 -33.78
C LEU A 104 -34.24 5.65 -32.43
N ALA A 105 -34.09 6.40 -31.33
CA ALA A 105 -35.25 6.92 -30.56
C ALA A 105 -34.80 7.61 -29.27
N ALA A 106 -35.03 8.93 -29.20
CA ALA A 106 -35.32 9.63 -27.95
C ALA A 106 -36.85 9.82 -27.88
N PRO A 107 -37.47 10.33 -26.79
CA PRO A 107 -37.04 10.56 -25.40
C PRO A 107 -37.95 9.76 -24.43
N ALA A 108 -37.82 9.83 -23.09
CA ALA A 108 -38.66 10.71 -22.26
C ALA A 108 -38.56 10.27 -20.76
N PRO A 109 -38.92 11.14 -19.81
CA PRO A 109 -38.39 11.22 -18.45
C PRO A 109 -39.34 10.68 -17.35
N ALA A 110 -38.82 10.42 -16.15
CA ALA A 110 -39.39 10.86 -14.85
C ALA A 110 -38.67 10.19 -13.66
N GLU A 111 -38.20 11.03 -12.73
CA GLU A 111 -37.86 10.79 -11.31
C GLU A 111 -39.07 10.17 -10.52
N PRO A 112 -39.01 9.75 -9.22
CA PRO A 112 -38.05 10.13 -8.16
C PRO A 112 -37.64 9.03 -7.14
N GLN A 113 -36.67 9.38 -6.29
CA GLN A 113 -36.28 8.70 -5.04
C GLN A 113 -37.45 8.65 -4.04
N PRO A 114 -37.38 7.76 -3.02
CA PRO A 114 -37.21 8.34 -1.69
C PRO A 114 -36.24 7.58 -0.78
N ALA A 115 -35.59 8.39 0.05
CA ALA A 115 -34.82 8.04 1.22
C ALA A 115 -35.65 7.35 2.32
N LEU A 116 -35.00 6.45 3.08
CA LEU A 116 -35.17 6.09 4.51
C LEU A 116 -34.39 4.77 4.68
N ALA A 117 -33.57 4.47 5.69
CA ALA A 117 -33.25 5.09 6.96
C ALA A 117 -31.92 4.47 7.44
N ALA A 118 -31.08 5.25 8.12
CA ALA A 118 -30.17 4.71 9.14
C ALA A 118 -30.91 4.71 10.49
N PRO A 119 -30.32 4.24 11.60
CA PRO A 119 -29.33 3.18 11.83
C PRO A 119 -29.95 2.08 12.74
N ASP A 120 -29.36 0.89 12.85
CA ASP A 120 -29.63 0.06 14.03
C ASP A 120 -28.36 -0.58 14.58
N ALA A 121 -28.21 -0.38 15.88
CA ALA A 121 -27.11 -0.81 16.71
C ALA A 121 -27.30 -2.29 17.05
N ALA A 122 -26.31 -3.12 16.69
CA ALA A 122 -26.19 -4.45 17.25
C ALA A 122 -24.74 -4.68 17.70
N LEU A 123 -24.51 -4.27 18.95
CA LEU A 123 -23.82 -5.04 19.98
C LEU A 123 -22.51 -5.73 19.57
N PHE A 124 -21.41 -5.07 19.94
CA PHE A 124 -20.17 -5.72 20.30
C PHE A 124 -20.43 -6.79 21.36
N GLU A 125 -20.23 -8.06 21.01
CA GLU A 125 -20.03 -9.12 21.99
C GLU A 125 -18.58 -9.59 21.89
N VAL A 126 -17.75 -9.04 22.77
CA VAL A 126 -16.36 -9.45 22.96
C VAL A 126 -16.39 -10.70 23.82
N GLU A 127 -16.30 -11.86 23.17
CA GLU A 127 -16.13 -13.13 23.88
C GLU A 127 -14.71 -13.18 24.47
N HIS A 128 -14.60 -12.88 25.76
CA HIS A 128 -13.42 -13.18 26.57
C HIS A 128 -13.30 -14.70 26.73
N THR A 129 -12.63 -15.38 25.78
CA THR A 129 -12.16 -16.74 26.03
C THR A 129 -11.00 -16.68 27.03
N GLN A 130 -11.31 -17.14 28.23
CA GLN A 130 -10.44 -17.26 29.39
C GLN A 130 -9.38 -18.35 29.16
N LEU A 131 -8.13 -17.98 29.39
CA LEU A 131 -6.94 -18.82 29.35
C LEU A 131 -6.98 -19.84 30.50
N PRO A 132 -6.84 -21.17 30.29
CA PRO A 132 -6.64 -22.10 31.39
C PRO A 132 -5.18 -22.05 31.90
N GLU A 133 -5.02 -21.94 33.21
CA GLU A 133 -3.75 -22.05 33.93
C GLU A 133 -3.08 -23.41 33.70
N PRO A 134 -1.73 -23.49 33.59
CA PRO A 134 -1.04 -24.76 33.64
C PRO A 134 -1.02 -25.30 35.07
N ALA A 135 -1.59 -26.49 35.26
CA ALA A 135 -1.46 -27.27 36.47
C ALA A 135 0.03 -27.52 36.80
N ASN A 136 0.45 -27.02 37.96
CA ASN A 136 1.63 -27.53 38.65
C ASN A 136 1.33 -28.95 39.10
N GLU A 137 1.94 -29.94 38.46
CA GLU A 137 2.12 -31.27 39.04
C GLU A 137 3.60 -31.43 39.38
N GLU A 138 3.94 -31.05 40.61
CA GLU A 138 5.07 -31.59 41.35
C GLU A 138 4.70 -33.01 41.83
N LEU A 139 5.51 -34.01 41.44
CA LEU A 139 6.11 -35.09 42.27
C LEU A 139 6.54 -36.28 41.42
#